data_AF-A0A7C1ADW2-F1
#
_entry.id   AF-A0A7C1ADW2-F1
#
_cell.length_a   1.000
_cell.length_b   1.000
_cell.length_c   1.000
_cell.angle_alpha   90.00
_cell.angle_beta   90.00
_cell.angle_gamma   90.00
#
_symmetry.space_group_name_H-M   'P 1'
#
loop_
_entity.id
_entity.type
_entity.pdbx_description
1 polymer ?
#
loop_
_entity_poly.entity_id
_entity_poly.type
_entity_poly.pdbx_seq_one_letter_code
_entity_poly.pdbx_strand_id
1 'polypeptide(L)'
;MIVNARFLTQNLTGVQRHAIEISLVLKKLQPDIRFIAPKNIIHDKIAEILGAEIIGHFTGYIWEQYELPRFMKNQGHGGLLINLANMAPINYKNKVVTIHDTAPLRHPEWYSWKFATVYKWLLPRVAKSALIIFSDSAFSKNEIADV
;
A
#
# COMPACT_ATOMS: atom_id res chain seq x y z
N MET A 1 0.10 11.15 10.52
CA MET A 1 0.50 10.20 9.45
C MET A 1 -0.68 9.31 9.14
N ILE A 2 -0.75 8.78 7.92
CA ILE A 2 -1.87 7.96 7.47
C ILE A 2 -1.33 6.68 6.86
N VAL A 3 -1.89 5.53 7.26
CA VAL A 3 -1.58 4.23 6.68
C VAL A 3 -2.65 3.86 5.65
N ASN A 4 -2.20 3.50 4.46
CA ASN A 4 -3.04 2.84 3.47
C ASN A 4 -3.35 1.42 3.94
N ALA A 5 -4.58 1.22 4.42
CA ALA A 5 -5.05 -0.04 4.98
C ALA A 5 -5.83 -0.90 3.96
N ARG A 6 -5.61 -0.70 2.65
CA ARG A 6 -6.24 -1.54 1.61
C ARG A 6 -5.95 -3.04 1.79
N PHE A 7 -4.84 -3.40 2.42
CA PHE A 7 -4.51 -4.80 2.75
C PHE A 7 -5.60 -5.50 3.57
N LEU A 8 -6.43 -4.76 4.31
CA LEU A 8 -7.59 -5.30 5.06
C LEU A 8 -8.70 -5.86 4.16
N THR A 9 -8.64 -5.61 2.86
CA THR A 9 -9.63 -6.08 1.86
C THR A 9 -9.12 -7.25 1.02
N GLN A 10 -7.94 -7.78 1.35
CA GLN A 10 -7.27 -8.84 0.58
C GLN A 10 -7.07 -10.10 1.43
N ASN A 11 -7.11 -11.26 0.77
CA ASN A 11 -6.80 -12.54 1.43
C ASN A 11 -5.42 -12.50 2.07
N LEU A 12 -5.27 -13.20 3.20
CA LEU A 12 -4.04 -13.22 3.96
C LEU A 12 -2.93 -13.93 3.16
N THR A 13 -1.89 -13.19 2.78
CA THR A 13 -0.61 -13.73 2.29
C THR A 13 0.55 -13.21 3.14
N GLY A 14 1.79 -13.50 2.77
CA GLY A 14 2.98 -12.94 3.43
C GLY A 14 2.97 -11.41 3.49
N VAL A 15 2.60 -10.75 2.39
CA VAL A 15 2.52 -9.27 2.31
C VAL A 15 1.45 -8.71 3.24
N GLN A 16 0.24 -9.29 3.25
CA GLN A 16 -0.83 -8.82 4.13
C GLN A 16 -0.49 -9.09 5.60
N ARG A 17 0.11 -10.24 5.93
CA ARG A 17 0.57 -10.53 7.29
C ARG A 17 1.60 -9.49 7.75
N HIS A 18 2.59 -9.19 6.92
CA HIS A 18 3.57 -8.14 7.22
C HIS A 18 2.87 -6.79 7.49
N ALA A 19 1.98 -6.36 6.59
CA ALA A 19 1.27 -5.10 6.74
C ALA A 19 0.43 -5.03 8.02
N ILE A 20 -0.24 -6.13 8.39
CA ILE A 20 -1.05 -6.25 9.61
C ILE A 20 -0.16 -6.12 10.85
N GLU A 21 0.90 -6.93 10.97
CA GLU A 21 1.76 -6.94 12.17
C GLU A 21 2.43 -5.59 12.39
N ILE A 22 2.97 -4.99 11.33
CA ILE A 22 3.57 -3.65 11.39
C ILE A 22 2.51 -2.61 11.80
N SER A 23 1.29 -2.70 11.26
CA SER A 23 0.20 -1.78 11.62
C SER A 23 -0.21 -1.89 13.08
N LEU A 24 -0.28 -3.11 13.63
CA LEU A 24 -0.62 -3.34 15.03
C LEU A 24 0.43 -2.76 15.98
N VAL A 25 1.72 -2.94 15.68
CA VAL A 25 2.80 -2.34 16.46
C VAL A 25 2.79 -0.82 16.30
N LEU A 26 2.60 -0.32 15.09
CA LEU A 26 2.59 1.11 14.81
C LEU A 26 1.44 1.84 15.51
N LYS A 27 0.26 1.22 15.61
CA LYS A 27 -0.87 1.75 16.39
C LYS A 27 -0.54 1.89 17.87
N LYS A 28 0.21 0.94 18.44
CA LYS A 28 0.65 0.99 19.84
C LYS A 28 1.68 2.09 20.08
N LEU A 29 2.65 2.24 19.17
CA LEU A 29 3.71 3.24 19.27
C LEU A 29 3.22 4.66 18.95
N GLN A 30 2.23 4.78 18.08
CA GLN A 30 1.65 6.06 17.68
C GLN A 30 0.11 5.96 17.65
N PRO A 31 -0.56 6.19 18.79
CA PRO A 31 -2.02 6.06 18.91
C PRO A 31 -2.82 6.94 17.93
N ASP A 32 -2.30 8.12 17.59
CA ASP A 32 -2.95 9.09 16.68
C ASP A 32 -2.80 8.75 15.20
N ILE A 33 -2.12 7.64 14.86
CA ILE A 33 -2.01 7.22 13.47
C ILE A 33 -3.38 6.74 12.96
N ARG A 34 -3.73 7.20 11.75
CA ARG A 34 -5.00 6.88 11.10
C ARG A 34 -4.80 5.79 10.06
N PHE A 35 -5.74 4.86 10.00
CA PHE A 35 -5.76 3.77 9.03
C PHE A 35 -6.94 4.00 8.09
N ILE A 36 -6.68 4.08 6.79
CA ILE A 36 -7.70 4.40 5.80
C ILE A 36 -7.88 3.21 4.86
N ALA A 37 -9.12 2.74 4.72
CA ALA A 37 -9.47 1.55 3.94
C ALA A 37 -10.67 1.80 3.01
N PRO A 38 -10.83 1.00 1.94
CA PRO A 38 -12.07 0.95 1.17
C PRO A 38 -13.14 0.13 1.89
N LYS A 39 -14.38 0.23 1.42
CA LYS A 39 -15.58 -0.36 2.06
C LYS A 39 -15.66 -1.88 2.14
N ASN A 40 -14.81 -2.61 1.42
CA ASN A 40 -14.88 -4.08 1.28
C ASN A 40 -13.87 -4.80 2.19
N ILE A 41 -13.80 -4.41 3.46
CA ILE A 41 -12.96 -5.05 4.47
C ILE A 41 -13.40 -6.50 4.67
N ILE A 42 -12.42 -7.41 4.77
CA ILE A 42 -12.66 -8.83 5.09
C ILE A 42 -12.02 -9.24 6.43
N HIS A 43 -11.16 -8.38 6.99
CA HIS A 43 -10.47 -8.58 8.26
C HIS A 43 -11.06 -7.68 9.36
N ASP A 44 -12.35 -7.85 9.66
CA ASP A 44 -13.13 -6.91 10.50
C ASP A 44 -12.53 -6.70 11.90
N LYS A 45 -12.10 -7.78 12.57
CA LYS A 45 -11.47 -7.68 13.91
C LYS A 45 -10.20 -6.85 13.90
N ILE A 46 -9.39 -6.96 12.83
CA ILE A 46 -8.15 -6.20 12.71
C ILE A 46 -8.48 -4.74 12.38
N ALA A 47 -9.46 -4.50 11.51
CA ALA A 47 -9.95 -3.16 11.21
C ALA A 47 -10.45 -2.43 12.46
N GLU A 48 -11.17 -3.13 13.34
CA GLU A 48 -11.64 -2.61 14.62
C GLU A 48 -10.47 -2.22 15.54
N ILE A 49 -9.50 -3.12 15.72
CA ILE A 49 -8.30 -2.86 16.56
C ILE A 49 -7.52 -1.65 16.05
N LEU A 50 -7.38 -1.52 14.72
CA LEU A 50 -6.66 -0.40 14.10
C LEU A 50 -7.47 0.90 14.11
N GLY A 51 -8.79 0.83 14.34
CA GLY A 51 -9.70 1.96 14.15
C GLY A 51 -9.73 2.40 12.68
N ALA A 52 -9.82 1.44 11.75
CA ALA A 52 -9.77 1.72 10.33
C ALA A 52 -11.01 2.52 9.87
N GLU A 53 -10.76 3.66 9.23
CA GLU A 53 -11.80 4.51 8.68
C GLU A 53 -12.04 4.13 7.22
N ILE A 54 -13.30 3.82 6.91
CA ILE A 54 -13.73 3.54 5.55
C ILE A 54 -13.95 4.86 4.82
N ILE A 55 -13.29 5.05 3.68
CA ILE A 55 -13.52 6.20 2.79
C ILE A 55 -13.85 5.76 1.38
N GLY A 56 -14.48 6.66 0.63
CA GLY A 56 -14.71 6.50 -0.80
C GLY A 56 -15.77 5.46 -1.15
N HIS A 57 -16.00 5.28 -2.44
CA HIS A 57 -17.04 4.40 -2.99
C HIS A 57 -16.46 3.23 -3.78
N PHE A 58 -15.25 3.38 -4.31
CA PHE A 58 -14.57 2.35 -5.09
C PHE A 58 -13.81 1.38 -4.19
N THR A 59 -13.24 0.35 -4.83
CA THR A 59 -12.40 -0.66 -4.19
C THR A 59 -11.16 -0.94 -5.05
N GLY A 60 -10.23 -1.75 -4.54
CA GLY A 60 -9.06 -2.20 -5.29
C GLY A 60 -8.16 -1.06 -5.78
N TYR A 61 -7.58 -1.22 -6.97
CA TYR A 61 -6.63 -0.25 -7.53
C TYR A 61 -7.29 1.10 -7.86
N ILE A 62 -8.57 1.14 -8.21
CA ILE A 62 -9.26 2.39 -8.53
C ILE A 62 -9.36 3.25 -7.28
N TRP A 63 -9.79 2.67 -6.16
CA TRP A 63 -9.80 3.38 -4.88
C TRP A 63 -8.40 3.90 -4.49
N GLU A 64 -7.39 3.04 -4.61
CA GLU A 64 -6.02 3.37 -4.21
C GLU A 64 -5.40 4.47 -5.08
N GLN A 65 -5.70 4.50 -6.39
CA GLN A 65 -5.11 5.46 -7.32
C GLN A 65 -5.88 6.79 -7.42
N TYR A 66 -7.16 6.84 -7.02
CA TYR A 66 -8.01 8.03 -7.19
C TYR A 66 -8.58 8.58 -5.88
N GLU A 67 -9.26 7.76 -5.08
CA GLU A 67 -9.97 8.24 -3.88
C GLU A 67 -9.01 8.49 -2.71
N LEU A 68 -8.09 7.55 -2.46
CA LEU A 68 -7.06 7.70 -1.44
C LEU A 68 -6.21 8.98 -1.65
N PRO A 69 -5.62 9.26 -2.83
CA PRO A 69 -4.83 10.48 -3.01
C PRO A 69 -5.68 11.75 -2.95
N ARG A 70 -6.95 11.72 -3.37
CA ARG A 70 -7.87 12.85 -3.21
C ARG A 70 -8.13 13.14 -1.73
N PHE A 71 -8.40 12.09 -0.94
CA PHE A 71 -8.55 12.21 0.49
C PHE A 71 -7.29 12.80 1.14
N MET A 72 -6.11 12.28 0.81
CA MET A 72 -4.84 12.79 1.35
C MET A 72 -4.58 14.27 1.02
N LYS A 73 -4.94 14.72 -0.18
CA LYS A 73 -4.81 16.14 -0.58
C LYS A 73 -5.73 17.06 0.21
N ASN A 74 -6.91 16.57 0.59
CA ASN A 74 -7.89 17.36 1.36
C ASN A 74 -7.54 17.50 2.84
N GLN A 75 -6.55 16.77 3.38
CA GLN A 75 -6.14 16.83 4.79
C GLN A 75 -5.28 18.08 5.13
N GLY A 76 -5.24 19.11 4.28
CA GLY A 76 -4.71 20.44 4.61
C GLY A 76 -3.18 20.60 4.70
N HIS A 77 -2.43 19.54 5.05
CA HIS A 77 -0.97 19.63 5.28
C HIS A 77 -0.13 18.57 4.56
N GLY A 78 -0.70 17.85 3.58
CA GLY A 78 0.04 16.86 2.81
C GLY A 78 0.70 15.80 3.71
N GLY A 79 -0.04 15.20 4.63
CA GLY A 79 0.51 14.26 5.61
C GLY A 79 1.17 13.01 5.00
N LEU A 80 2.18 12.45 5.66
CA LEU A 80 2.87 11.26 5.16
C LEU A 80 1.91 10.07 4.99
N LEU A 81 1.86 9.50 3.77
CA LEU A 81 1.15 8.26 3.46
C LEU A 81 2.08 7.06 3.55
N ILE A 82 1.76 6.10 4.41
CA ILE A 82 2.53 4.86 4.59
C ILE A 82 1.82 3.73 3.84
N ASN A 83 2.53 3.07 2.94
CA ASN A 83 2.04 1.91 2.19
C ASN A 83 2.89 0.69 2.56
N LEU A 84 2.28 -0.27 3.24
CA LEU A 84 2.96 -1.48 3.74
C LEU A 84 2.82 -2.68 2.79
N ALA A 85 2.44 -2.42 1.55
CA ALA A 85 2.30 -3.40 0.49
C ALA A 85 2.85 -2.81 -0.82
N ASN A 86 3.08 -3.68 -1.82
CA ASN A 86 3.73 -3.37 -3.10
C ASN A 86 3.14 -2.20 -3.91
N MET A 87 1.97 -1.70 -3.55
CA MET A 87 1.24 -0.69 -4.34
C MET A 87 0.91 0.54 -3.51
N ALA A 88 0.93 1.69 -4.19
CA ALA A 88 0.64 3.00 -3.61
C ALA A 88 0.09 3.94 -4.69
N PRO A 89 -0.62 5.02 -4.33
CA PRO A 89 -1.06 6.04 -5.30
C PRO A 89 0.12 6.70 -6.00
N ILE A 90 0.12 6.71 -7.34
CA ILE A 90 1.17 7.39 -8.12
C ILE A 90 1.06 8.92 -7.93
N ASN A 91 -0.16 9.46 -7.93
CA ASN A 91 -0.44 10.89 -7.91
C ASN A 91 -0.38 11.54 -6.51
N TYR A 92 0.42 10.97 -5.61
CA TYR A 92 0.70 11.48 -4.27
C TYR A 92 2.17 11.29 -3.91
N LYS A 93 2.93 12.39 -3.75
CA LYS A 93 4.39 12.33 -3.61
C LYS A 93 4.87 12.13 -2.17
N ASN A 94 4.14 12.63 -1.16
CA ASN A 94 4.56 12.50 0.24
C ASN A 94 4.21 11.12 0.80
N LYS A 95 4.84 10.07 0.25
CA LYS A 95 4.56 8.69 0.60
C LYS A 95 5.82 7.87 0.81
N VAL A 96 5.71 6.86 1.68
CA VAL A 96 6.63 5.74 1.77
C VAL A 96 5.92 4.46 1.32
N VAL A 97 6.68 3.55 0.73
CA VAL A 97 6.14 2.28 0.23
C VAL A 97 7.07 1.13 0.58
N THR A 98 6.50 -0.01 0.92
CA THR A 98 7.23 -1.28 1.06
C THR A 98 7.04 -2.09 -0.20
N ILE A 99 8.12 -2.45 -0.88
CA ILE A 99 8.12 -3.33 -2.04
C ILE A 99 8.80 -4.63 -1.62
N HIS A 100 8.00 -5.69 -1.52
CA HIS A 100 8.40 -7.03 -1.12
C HIS A 100 9.06 -7.79 -2.26
N ASP A 101 8.47 -7.72 -3.45
CA ASP A 101 8.98 -8.42 -4.62
C ASP A 101 8.78 -7.62 -5.90
N THR A 102 9.69 -7.84 -6.85
CA THR A 102 9.54 -7.39 -8.23
C THR A 102 9.32 -8.56 -9.19
N ALA A 103 9.06 -9.76 -8.64
CA ALA A 103 8.78 -10.98 -9.42
C ALA A 103 7.72 -10.78 -10.52
N PRO A 104 6.62 -10.01 -10.32
CA PRO A 104 5.68 -9.73 -11.39
C PRO A 104 6.25 -8.93 -12.58
N LEU A 105 7.38 -8.23 -12.41
CA LEU A 105 8.10 -7.52 -13.47
C LEU A 105 9.03 -8.45 -14.25
N ARG A 106 9.70 -9.39 -13.56
CA ARG A 106 10.68 -10.31 -14.16
C ARG A 106 10.06 -11.58 -14.73
N HIS A 107 9.05 -12.11 -14.06
CA HIS A 107 8.35 -13.34 -14.42
C HIS A 107 6.84 -13.12 -14.57
N PRO A 108 6.41 -12.26 -15.52
CA PRO A 108 4.98 -12.01 -15.76
C PRO A 108 4.19 -13.29 -16.10
N GLU A 109 4.85 -14.32 -16.62
CA GLU A 109 4.28 -15.64 -16.96
C GLU A 109 3.75 -16.42 -15.75
N TRP A 110 4.20 -16.11 -14.52
CA TRP A 110 3.70 -16.74 -13.30
C TRP A 110 2.38 -16.14 -12.80
N TYR A 111 1.93 -15.05 -13.41
CA TYR A 111 0.77 -14.29 -12.97
C TYR A 111 -0.25 -14.14 -14.09
N SER A 112 -1.49 -13.81 -13.72
CA SER A 112 -2.50 -13.45 -14.72
C SER A 112 -2.05 -12.23 -15.53
N TRP A 113 -2.34 -12.22 -16.83
CA TRP A 113 -1.95 -11.13 -17.73
C TRP A 113 -2.41 -9.75 -17.23
N LYS A 114 -3.60 -9.68 -16.61
CA LYS A 114 -4.14 -8.44 -16.02
C LYS A 114 -3.24 -7.96 -14.88
N PHE A 115 -2.89 -8.86 -13.97
CA PHE A 115 -2.04 -8.54 -12.82
C PHE A 115 -0.64 -8.11 -13.27
N ALA A 116 0.00 -8.90 -14.14
CA ALA A 116 1.31 -8.60 -14.67
C ALA A 116 1.35 -7.24 -15.39
N THR A 117 0.33 -6.93 -16.21
CA THR A 117 0.23 -5.65 -16.92
C THR A 117 0.10 -4.46 -15.96
N VAL A 118 -0.78 -4.60 -14.95
CA VAL A 118 -0.97 -3.56 -13.93
C VAL A 118 0.32 -3.35 -13.14
N TYR A 119 1.00 -4.42 -12.72
CA TYR A 119 2.28 -4.33 -12.01
C TYR A 119 3.37 -3.69 -12.85
N LYS A 120 3.52 -4.13 -14.11
CA LYS A 120 4.48 -3.56 -15.07
C LYS A 120 4.31 -2.07 -15.28
N TRP A 121 3.07 -1.59 -15.23
CA TRP A 121 2.78 -0.17 -15.41
C TRP A 121 2.83 0.64 -14.10
N LEU A 122 2.25 0.14 -13.02
CA LEU A 122 2.16 0.88 -11.75
C LEU A 122 3.45 0.85 -10.94
N LEU A 123 4.09 -0.31 -10.79
CA LEU A 123 5.18 -0.49 -9.83
C LEU A 123 6.37 0.44 -10.08
N PRO A 124 6.89 0.60 -11.32
CA PRO A 124 7.98 1.55 -11.59
C PRO A 124 7.59 3.00 -11.29
N ARG A 125 6.33 3.37 -11.53
CA ARG A 125 5.81 4.73 -11.27
C ARG A 125 5.63 4.97 -9.77
N VAL A 126 5.22 3.95 -9.03
CA VAL A 126 5.14 3.99 -7.57
C VAL A 126 6.53 4.17 -6.97
N ALA A 127 7.50 3.36 -7.39
CA ALA A 127 8.89 3.44 -6.94
C ALA A 127 9.47 4.85 -7.19
N LYS A 128 9.35 5.37 -8.42
CA LYS A 128 9.87 6.70 -8.80
C LYS A 128 9.18 7.87 -8.10
N SER A 129 8.00 7.69 -7.52
CA SER A 129 7.22 8.76 -6.88
C SER A 129 7.15 8.66 -5.35
N ALA A 130 7.79 7.65 -4.75
CA ALA A 130 7.89 7.50 -3.31
C ALA A 130 9.13 8.24 -2.76
N LEU A 131 9.03 8.75 -1.53
CA LEU A 131 10.16 9.36 -0.82
C LEU A 131 11.16 8.32 -0.33
N ILE A 132 10.65 7.20 0.18
CA ILE A 132 11.43 6.09 0.72
C ILE A 132 10.76 4.79 0.28
N ILE A 133 11.59 3.85 -0.17
CA ILE A 133 11.18 2.48 -0.47
C ILE A 133 11.81 1.56 0.58
N PHE A 134 10.98 0.86 1.33
CA PHE A 134 11.42 -0.25 2.16
C PHE A 134 11.41 -1.53 1.34
N SER A 135 12.39 -2.40 1.58
CA SER A 135 12.44 -3.72 0.97
C SER A 135 12.86 -4.72 2.04
N ASP A 136 12.22 -5.88 2.03
CA ASP A 136 12.41 -6.96 3.01
C ASP A 136 13.66 -7.82 2.72
N SER A 137 14.33 -7.60 1.57
CA SER A 137 15.60 -8.26 1.27
C SER A 137 16.58 -7.36 0.49
N ALA A 138 17.88 -7.60 0.68
CA ALA A 138 18.93 -6.96 -0.11
C ALA A 138 18.86 -7.33 -1.61
N PHE A 139 18.28 -8.49 -1.93
CA PHE A 139 18.03 -8.93 -3.30
C PHE A 139 16.95 -8.06 -3.95
N SER A 140 15.79 -7.92 -3.30
CA SER A 140 14.71 -7.03 -3.74
C SER A 140 15.18 -5.58 -3.87
N LYS A 141 16.09 -5.11 -3.01
CA LYS A 141 16.71 -3.77 -3.14
C LYS A 141 17.48 -3.57 -4.45
N ASN A 142 18.34 -4.52 -4.84
CA ASN A 142 19.08 -4.43 -6.10
C ASN A 142 18.11 -4.50 -7.29
N GLU A 143 17.11 -5.35 -7.19
CA GLU A 143 16.07 -5.46 -8.21
C GLU A 143 15.26 -4.17 -8.41
N ILE A 144 14.96 -3.44 -7.33
CA ILE A 144 14.25 -2.15 -7.36
C ILE A 144 15.14 -1.03 -7.93
N ALA A 145 16.45 -1.07 -7.68
CA ALA A 145 17.39 -0.08 -8.21
C ALA A 145 17.54 -0.18 -9.74
N ASP A 146 17.27 -1.34 -10.32
CA ASP A 146 17.39 -1.64 -11.75
C ASP A 146 16.11 -1.33 -12.58
N VAL A 147 15.06 -0.73 -11.98
CA VAL A 147 13.73 -0.47 -12.59
C VAL A 147 13.42 1.04 -12.72
#